data_AF-A0AAJ2P6W6-F1
#
_entry.id   AF-A0AAJ2P6W6-F1
#
_cell.length_a   1.000
_cell.length_b   1.000
_cell.length_c   1.000
_cell.angle_alpha   90.00
_cell.angle_beta   90.00
_cell.angle_gamma   90.00
#
_symmetry.space_group_name_H-M   'P 1'
#
loop_
_entity.id
_entity.type
_entity.pdbx_description
1 polymer ?
#
loop_
_entity_poly.entity_id
_entity_poly.type
_entity_poly.pdbx_seq_one_letter_code
_entity_poly.pdbx_strand_id
1 'polypeptide(L)'
;MYIDPPYNTQASFNEGNQVANDKENILPSKFIYRDKYSRNGWLNLLNERLNLAKKLLKEDGIIFISIDDNQHAYLKVLMDEIFGEENFVANFIWQKKHEGLAADSKFVKVLTEHVLAYSKNIQHLTTNIYVQNINDGSYKFSDEYIQERGKYKLIQLDFSSLTWSEGLDYPIEYNGKTYYAGGSQEKWQARHQGNHATKDWTWRWARQKVDWGIKNGFIVFKNDRVYSKQYQFVDNNNQKIERVSKFSNLILLAQGTEGAQEQKNIFPTKVFDHPKPIELIKYLINIHPNKNAKILDFFAGSGTTGHAIWDLNRQDGGNRIFTLVTNNQNNIATSITYERLFRVSNGKGTENQEFNWTKKNKPYLQNLKVFDISYYNTQIFDSENGLNDLVKSLLKLFKDFDIKVDFSHIDTKNTRYIELLNHLLALKPQVKNE
;
A
#
# COMPACT_ATOMS: atom_id res chain seq x y z
N MET A 1 -5.83 4.70 -3.27
CA MET A 1 -6.93 3.93 -2.64
C MET A 1 -6.33 2.70 -1.99
N TYR A 2 -6.91 2.24 -0.88
CA TYR A 2 -6.56 0.97 -0.25
C TYR A 2 -7.87 0.25 0.09
N ILE A 3 -7.95 -1.06 -0.13
CA ILE A 3 -9.08 -1.87 0.34
C ILE A 3 -8.63 -3.23 0.86
N ASP A 4 -9.39 -3.73 1.82
CA ASP A 4 -9.23 -5.06 2.42
C ASP A 4 -10.57 -5.83 2.30
N PRO A 5 -10.92 -6.35 1.11
CA PRO A 5 -12.17 -7.05 0.89
C PRO A 5 -12.22 -8.39 1.65
N PRO A 6 -13.41 -8.99 1.84
CA PRO A 6 -13.52 -10.32 2.46
C PRO A 6 -12.78 -11.38 1.62
N TYR A 7 -11.99 -12.25 2.24
CA TYR A 7 -11.14 -13.23 1.55
C TYR A 7 -11.84 -14.55 1.18
N ASN A 8 -13.08 -14.77 1.64
CA ASN A 8 -13.87 -15.98 1.32
C ASN A 8 -13.18 -17.31 1.74
N THR A 9 -12.68 -17.39 2.99
CA THR A 9 -11.84 -18.50 3.50
C THR A 9 -12.64 -19.68 4.09
N GLN A 10 -11.98 -20.84 4.27
CA GLN A 10 -12.58 -22.06 4.82
C GLN A 10 -12.88 -22.01 6.33
N ALA A 11 -12.18 -21.20 7.13
CA ALA A 11 -12.47 -21.05 8.57
C ALA A 11 -13.89 -20.48 8.79
N SER A 12 -14.32 -19.61 7.87
CA SER A 12 -15.68 -19.07 7.76
C SER A 12 -16.74 -20.15 7.45
N PHE A 13 -16.36 -21.37 7.03
CA PHE A 13 -17.30 -22.47 6.75
C PHE A 13 -17.65 -23.29 8.00
N ASN A 14 -16.76 -23.36 9.00
CA ASN A 14 -16.97 -24.20 10.19
C ASN A 14 -17.77 -23.51 11.30
N GLU A 15 -18.00 -22.19 11.18
CA GLU A 15 -18.85 -21.40 12.09
C GLU A 15 -20.36 -21.49 11.76
N GLY A 16 -20.79 -22.52 11.02
CA GLY A 16 -22.21 -22.76 10.71
C GLY A 16 -22.79 -21.95 9.54
N ASN A 17 -21.97 -21.21 8.80
CA ASN A 17 -22.42 -20.38 7.68
C ASN A 17 -22.63 -21.19 6.39
N GLN A 18 -23.90 -21.41 6.02
CA GLN A 18 -24.29 -22.11 4.79
C GLN A 18 -23.81 -21.36 3.53
N VAL A 19 -23.44 -22.11 2.47
CA VAL A 19 -23.20 -21.51 1.14
C VAL A 19 -24.56 -20.98 0.68
N ALA A 20 -24.73 -19.67 0.52
CA ALA A 20 -25.95 -19.15 -0.07
C ALA A 20 -26.01 -19.61 -1.53
N ASN A 21 -27.11 -20.27 -1.93
CA ASN A 21 -27.41 -20.50 -3.33
C ASN A 21 -27.60 -19.13 -3.99
N ASP A 22 -26.81 -18.82 -5.03
CA ASP A 22 -26.89 -17.55 -5.78
C ASP A 22 -28.29 -17.27 -6.40
N LYS A 23 -29.22 -18.22 -6.28
CA LYS A 23 -30.60 -18.19 -6.79
C LYS A 23 -31.67 -17.80 -5.76
N GLU A 24 -31.37 -17.71 -4.46
CA GLU A 24 -32.36 -17.28 -3.47
C GLU A 24 -32.44 -15.75 -3.39
N ASN A 25 -33.42 -15.20 -4.12
CA ASN A 25 -34.03 -13.88 -3.99
C ASN A 25 -33.14 -12.80 -3.34
N ILE A 26 -32.24 -12.24 -4.14
CA ILE A 26 -31.62 -10.94 -3.87
C ILE A 26 -32.74 -9.90 -3.91
N LEU A 27 -33.38 -9.61 -2.78
CA LEU A 27 -34.21 -8.42 -2.65
C LEU A 27 -33.30 -7.20 -2.84
N PRO A 28 -33.55 -6.33 -3.84
CA PRO A 28 -32.74 -5.12 -4.08
C PRO A 28 -32.66 -4.19 -2.85
N SER A 29 -33.60 -4.34 -1.91
CA SER A 29 -33.75 -3.51 -0.72
C SER A 29 -32.87 -3.90 0.47
N LYS A 30 -32.08 -4.99 0.38
CA LYS A 30 -31.23 -5.43 1.51
C LYS A 30 -29.83 -5.80 1.03
N PHE A 31 -28.87 -4.89 1.22
CA PHE A 31 -27.46 -5.21 1.06
C PHE A 31 -27.03 -6.16 2.20
N ILE A 32 -26.93 -7.45 1.89
CA ILE A 32 -26.38 -8.44 2.81
C ILE A 32 -24.88 -8.50 2.53
N TYR A 33 -24.08 -7.85 3.38
CA TYR A 33 -22.66 -8.16 3.46
C TYR A 33 -22.54 -9.59 4.03
N ARG A 34 -21.77 -10.43 3.35
CA ARG A 34 -21.61 -11.86 3.65
C ARG A 34 -20.13 -12.13 3.78
N ASP A 35 -19.75 -12.97 4.73
CA ASP A 35 -18.36 -13.45 4.80
C ASP A 35 -18.07 -14.60 3.82
N LYS A 36 -19.12 -15.04 3.10
CA LYS A 36 -19.09 -16.17 2.17
C LYS A 36 -19.80 -15.84 0.87
N TYR A 37 -19.10 -16.03 -0.24
CA TYR A 37 -19.64 -15.86 -1.58
C TYR A 37 -19.28 -17.09 -2.43
N SER A 38 -20.13 -17.46 -3.40
CA SER A 38 -19.62 -18.25 -4.52
C SER A 38 -18.49 -17.46 -5.18
N ARG A 39 -17.55 -18.12 -5.85
CA ARG A 39 -16.47 -17.40 -6.54
C ARG A 39 -17.03 -16.35 -7.50
N ASN A 40 -18.10 -16.70 -8.22
CA ASN A 40 -18.80 -15.78 -9.12
C ASN A 40 -19.46 -14.63 -8.37
N GLY A 41 -20.12 -14.90 -7.24
CA GLY A 41 -20.71 -13.87 -6.39
C GLY A 41 -19.68 -12.90 -5.82
N TRP A 42 -18.50 -13.40 -5.43
CA TRP A 42 -17.39 -12.59 -4.92
C TRP A 42 -16.80 -11.69 -6.01
N LEU A 43 -16.55 -12.25 -7.20
CA LEU A 43 -16.07 -11.50 -8.35
C LEU A 43 -17.08 -10.46 -8.79
N ASN A 44 -18.37 -10.78 -8.85
CA ASN A 44 -19.42 -9.81 -9.18
C ASN A 44 -19.48 -8.67 -8.16
N LEU A 45 -19.38 -8.98 -6.86
CA LEU A 45 -19.35 -7.97 -5.80
C LEU A 45 -18.20 -6.97 -6.00
N LEU A 46 -17.00 -7.48 -6.31
CA LEU A 46 -15.83 -6.64 -6.52
C LEU A 46 -15.85 -5.93 -7.87
N ASN A 47 -16.32 -6.58 -8.93
CA ASN A 47 -16.39 -6.01 -10.28
C ASN A 47 -17.14 -4.67 -10.28
N GLU A 48 -18.35 -4.64 -9.71
CA GLU A 48 -19.16 -3.41 -9.64
C GLU A 48 -18.42 -2.28 -8.88
N ARG A 49 -17.76 -2.62 -7.77
CA ARG A 49 -17.07 -1.64 -6.92
C ARG A 49 -15.78 -1.13 -7.55
N LEU A 50 -15.00 -2.02 -8.13
CA LEU A 50 -13.71 -1.70 -8.74
C LEU A 50 -13.89 -0.87 -10.02
N ASN A 51 -14.96 -1.11 -10.79
CA ASN A 51 -15.34 -0.24 -11.91
C ASN A 51 -15.65 1.18 -11.46
N LEU A 52 -16.36 1.37 -10.34
CA LEU A 52 -16.59 2.69 -9.76
C LEU A 52 -15.30 3.29 -9.17
N ALA A 53 -14.47 2.48 -8.51
CA ALA A 53 -13.19 2.92 -7.95
C ALA A 53 -12.25 3.45 -9.04
N LYS A 54 -12.17 2.78 -10.21
CA LYS A 54 -11.37 3.25 -11.36
C LYS A 54 -11.80 4.63 -11.85
N LYS A 55 -13.12 4.91 -11.88
CA LYS A 55 -13.67 6.22 -12.27
C LYS A 55 -13.28 7.33 -11.28
N LEU A 56 -13.18 6.99 -9.99
CA LEU A 56 -12.83 7.93 -8.92
C LEU A 56 -11.32 8.18 -8.77
N LEU A 57 -10.47 7.30 -9.28
CA LEU A 57 -9.03 7.51 -9.30
C LEU A 57 -8.65 8.66 -10.25
N LYS A 58 -7.64 9.44 -9.84
CA LYS A 58 -6.93 10.34 -10.74
C LYS A 58 -6.03 9.56 -11.70
N GLU A 59 -5.56 10.19 -12.77
CA GLU A 59 -4.64 9.57 -13.74
C GLU A 59 -3.34 9.08 -13.09
N ASP A 60 -2.79 9.83 -12.15
CA ASP A 60 -1.64 9.45 -11.31
C ASP A 60 -2.02 8.55 -10.12
N GLY A 61 -3.29 8.17 -10.00
CA GLY A 61 -3.84 7.44 -8.86
C GLY A 61 -3.41 5.97 -8.84
N ILE A 62 -3.20 5.46 -7.62
CA ILE A 62 -2.87 4.05 -7.34
C ILE A 62 -3.91 3.44 -6.40
N ILE A 63 -4.27 2.17 -6.64
CA ILE A 63 -5.10 1.33 -5.77
C ILE A 63 -4.30 0.13 -5.27
N PHE A 64 -4.45 -0.16 -3.99
CA PHE A 64 -3.88 -1.32 -3.31
C PHE A 64 -5.01 -2.21 -2.79
N ILE A 65 -4.93 -3.52 -3.02
CA ILE A 65 -5.95 -4.48 -2.58
C ILE A 65 -5.29 -5.62 -1.84
N SER A 66 -5.55 -5.74 -0.54
CA SER A 66 -5.11 -6.90 0.24
C SER A 66 -5.92 -8.14 -0.13
N ILE A 67 -5.24 -9.28 -0.26
CA ILE A 67 -5.87 -10.56 -0.59
C ILE A 67 -5.04 -11.75 -0.11
N ASP A 68 -5.69 -12.87 0.18
CA ASP A 68 -5.03 -14.15 0.42
C ASP A 68 -4.74 -14.92 -0.88
N ASP A 69 -4.11 -16.08 -0.74
CA ASP A 69 -3.79 -17.00 -1.82
C ASP A 69 -5.02 -17.60 -2.50
N ASN A 70 -6.13 -17.78 -1.77
CA ASN A 70 -7.35 -18.41 -2.29
C ASN A 70 -7.99 -17.60 -3.43
N GLN A 71 -8.00 -16.27 -3.30
CA GLN A 71 -8.65 -15.39 -4.27
C GLN A 71 -7.67 -14.58 -5.14
N HIS A 72 -6.39 -14.56 -4.81
CA HIS A 72 -5.38 -13.75 -5.50
C HIS A 72 -5.42 -13.88 -7.03
N ALA A 73 -5.41 -15.10 -7.56
CA ALA A 73 -5.36 -15.31 -9.01
C ALA A 73 -6.61 -14.76 -9.72
N TYR A 74 -7.79 -14.95 -9.13
CA TYR A 74 -9.04 -14.47 -9.70
C TYR A 74 -9.17 -12.96 -9.61
N LEU A 75 -8.72 -12.37 -8.49
CA LEU A 75 -8.65 -10.93 -8.34
C LEU A 75 -7.69 -10.30 -9.35
N LYS A 76 -6.52 -10.91 -9.58
CA LYS A 76 -5.54 -10.43 -10.56
C LYS A 76 -6.15 -10.34 -11.96
N VAL A 77 -6.84 -11.40 -12.40
CA VAL A 77 -7.53 -11.41 -13.71
C VAL A 77 -8.61 -10.34 -13.78
N LEU A 78 -9.44 -10.19 -12.73
CA LEU A 78 -10.45 -9.13 -12.68
C LEU A 78 -9.83 -7.72 -12.73
N MET A 79 -8.71 -7.53 -12.04
CA MET A 79 -7.99 -6.25 -12.05
C MET A 79 -7.37 -5.96 -13.42
N ASP A 80 -6.83 -6.98 -14.12
CA ASP A 80 -6.35 -6.82 -15.51
C ASP A 80 -7.48 -6.41 -16.45
N GLU A 81 -8.67 -7.00 -16.32
CA GLU A 81 -9.84 -6.63 -17.13
C GLU A 81 -10.30 -5.19 -16.85
N ILE A 82 -10.37 -4.79 -15.59
CA ILE A 82 -10.86 -3.46 -15.20
C ILE A 82 -9.83 -2.38 -15.46
N PHE A 83 -8.57 -2.58 -15.07
CA PHE A 83 -7.52 -1.54 -15.10
C PHE A 83 -6.64 -1.60 -16.35
N GLY A 84 -6.60 -2.72 -17.07
CA GLY A 84 -5.60 -3.00 -18.10
C GLY A 84 -4.36 -3.64 -17.48
N GLU A 85 -3.87 -4.73 -18.07
CA GLU A 85 -2.66 -5.44 -17.62
C GLU A 85 -1.44 -4.52 -17.64
N GLU A 86 -1.37 -3.59 -18.59
CA GLU A 86 -0.31 -2.60 -18.71
C GLU A 86 -0.23 -1.64 -17.52
N ASN A 87 -1.31 -1.50 -16.75
CA ASN A 87 -1.38 -0.62 -15.58
C ASN A 87 -1.07 -1.34 -14.26
N PHE A 88 -0.70 -2.62 -14.31
CA PHE A 88 -0.22 -3.38 -13.17
C PHE A 88 1.11 -2.81 -12.64
N VAL A 89 1.15 -2.47 -11.36
CA VAL A 89 2.33 -1.86 -10.72
C VAL A 89 3.21 -2.94 -10.08
N ALA A 90 2.63 -3.72 -9.17
CA ALA A 90 3.35 -4.79 -8.47
C ALA A 90 2.38 -5.70 -7.69
N ASN A 91 2.83 -6.92 -7.43
CA ASN A 91 2.29 -7.77 -6.36
C ASN A 91 3.23 -7.65 -5.17
N PHE A 92 2.74 -7.02 -4.09
CA PHE A 92 3.46 -6.94 -2.84
C PHE A 92 3.21 -8.21 -2.03
N ILE A 93 4.28 -8.85 -1.59
CA ILE A 93 4.26 -10.02 -0.72
C ILE A 93 4.51 -9.55 0.71
N TRP A 94 3.47 -9.58 1.53
CA TRP A 94 3.54 -9.15 2.92
C TRP A 94 3.71 -10.33 3.87
N GLN A 95 4.82 -10.37 4.62
CA GLN A 95 5.05 -11.38 5.65
C GLN A 95 4.23 -11.09 6.91
N LYS A 96 2.98 -11.56 6.94
CA LYS A 96 2.06 -11.37 8.08
C LYS A 96 2.43 -12.17 9.33
N LYS A 97 3.20 -13.26 9.21
CA LYS A 97 3.59 -14.16 10.31
C LYS A 97 5.09 -14.40 10.32
N HIS A 98 5.69 -14.48 11.51
CA HIS A 98 7.04 -15.03 11.68
C HIS A 98 7.08 -16.55 11.41
N GLU A 99 8.26 -17.06 11.06
CA GLU A 99 8.57 -18.49 10.85
C GLU A 99 8.08 -19.42 11.99
N GLY A 100 8.05 -18.91 13.22
CA GLY A 100 7.59 -19.67 14.40
C GLY A 100 6.07 -19.80 14.52
N LEU A 101 5.29 -18.92 13.88
CA LEU A 101 3.83 -18.81 14.07
C LEU A 101 2.99 -19.63 13.08
N ALA A 102 3.63 -20.48 12.28
CA ALA A 102 2.94 -21.36 11.33
C ALA A 102 3.46 -22.82 11.41
N ALA A 103 4.01 -23.22 12.56
CA ALA A 103 4.55 -24.56 12.79
C ALA A 103 3.53 -25.68 12.51
N ASP A 104 2.24 -25.43 12.77
CA ASP A 104 1.16 -26.41 12.61
C ASP A 104 0.61 -26.49 11.17
N SER A 105 1.27 -25.85 10.19
CA SER A 105 0.82 -25.90 8.80
C SER A 105 0.99 -27.31 8.24
N LYS A 106 -0.06 -27.83 7.60
CA LYS A 106 -0.11 -29.23 7.13
C LYS A 106 0.97 -29.61 6.12
N PHE A 107 1.31 -28.69 5.21
CA PHE A 107 2.23 -28.96 4.10
C PHE A 107 3.38 -27.94 4.06
N VAL A 108 3.04 -26.66 3.95
CA VAL A 108 3.99 -25.55 3.86
C VAL A 108 3.53 -24.44 4.79
N LYS A 109 4.48 -23.81 5.48
CA LYS A 109 4.21 -22.65 6.34
C LYS A 109 3.77 -21.46 5.49
N VAL A 110 2.47 -21.14 5.52
CA VAL A 110 1.95 -19.95 4.83
C VAL A 110 2.12 -18.73 5.74
N LEU A 111 3.17 -17.97 5.47
CA LEU A 111 3.56 -16.78 6.26
C LEU A 111 3.15 -15.46 5.62
N THR A 112 2.75 -15.50 4.36
CA THR A 112 2.57 -14.31 3.54
C THR A 112 1.11 -14.09 3.12
N GLU A 113 0.79 -12.85 2.80
CA GLU A 113 -0.40 -12.42 2.07
C GLU A 113 0.03 -11.54 0.89
N HIS A 114 -0.90 -11.29 -0.02
CA HIS A 114 -0.68 -10.46 -1.20
C HIS A 114 -1.32 -9.09 -1.02
N VAL A 115 -0.69 -8.06 -1.61
CA VAL A 115 -1.32 -6.78 -1.88
C VAL A 115 -1.10 -6.45 -3.36
N LEU A 116 -2.17 -6.52 -4.15
CA LEU A 116 -2.11 -6.15 -5.56
C LEU A 116 -2.16 -4.64 -5.70
N ALA A 117 -1.27 -4.10 -6.53
CA ALA A 117 -1.21 -2.67 -6.83
C ALA A 117 -1.42 -2.40 -8.32
N TYR A 118 -2.38 -1.53 -8.60
CA TYR A 118 -2.66 -1.03 -9.95
C TYR A 118 -2.68 0.48 -9.95
N SER A 119 -2.18 1.07 -11.03
CA SER A 119 -2.36 2.48 -11.33
C SER A 119 -3.60 2.67 -12.18
N LYS A 120 -4.15 3.88 -12.22
CA LYS A 120 -5.15 4.22 -13.25
C LYS A 120 -4.49 4.34 -14.62
N ASN A 121 -3.34 5.00 -14.67
CA ASN A 121 -2.49 5.12 -15.84
C ASN A 121 -1.01 5.09 -15.42
N ILE A 122 -0.30 4.02 -15.77
CA ILE A 122 1.07 3.80 -15.29
C ILE A 122 2.05 4.82 -15.83
N GLN A 123 1.78 5.40 -16.99
CA GLN A 123 2.63 6.43 -17.60
C GLN A 123 2.62 7.74 -16.81
N HIS A 124 1.56 7.98 -16.04
CA HIS A 124 1.42 9.15 -15.16
C HIS A 124 1.78 8.86 -13.69
N LEU A 125 2.00 7.59 -13.32
CA LEU A 125 2.32 7.22 -11.95
C LEU A 125 3.75 7.64 -11.59
N THR A 126 3.87 8.44 -10.52
CA THR A 126 5.16 8.69 -9.86
C THR A 126 5.17 8.01 -8.50
N THR A 127 6.27 7.35 -8.16
CA THR A 127 6.46 6.72 -6.85
C THR A 127 7.53 7.43 -6.04
N ASN A 128 7.35 7.41 -4.73
CA ASN A 128 8.30 7.96 -3.78
C ASN A 128 9.49 7.02 -3.59
N ILE A 129 10.55 7.56 -2.99
CA ILE A 129 11.68 6.81 -2.46
C ILE A 129 11.70 6.95 -0.95
N TYR A 130 12.30 6.00 -0.24
CA TYR A 130 12.42 6.06 1.21
C TYR A 130 13.89 6.06 1.63
N VAL A 131 14.16 6.71 2.77
CA VAL A 131 15.47 6.71 3.41
C VAL A 131 15.73 5.33 4.00
N GLN A 132 16.80 4.69 3.56
CA GLN A 132 17.20 3.38 4.05
C GLN A 132 17.60 3.47 5.52
N ASN A 133 17.21 2.45 6.30
CA ASN A 133 17.78 2.28 7.63
C ASN A 133 19.23 1.80 7.51
N ILE A 134 20.17 2.75 7.54
CA ILE A 134 21.60 2.46 7.50
C ILE A 134 22.14 1.82 8.79
N ASN A 135 21.31 1.70 9.83
CA ASN A 135 21.64 1.08 11.12
C ASN A 135 21.01 -0.32 11.28
N ASP A 136 20.63 -0.96 10.18
CA ASP A 136 20.05 -2.32 10.12
C ASP A 136 21.05 -3.46 10.40
N GLY A 137 22.30 -3.13 10.72
CA GLY A 137 23.38 -4.10 10.94
C GLY A 137 24.04 -4.63 9.66
N SER A 138 23.67 -4.14 8.48
CA SER A 138 24.32 -4.51 7.21
C SER A 138 25.73 -3.92 7.06
N TYR A 139 25.98 -2.75 7.67
CA TYR A 139 27.29 -2.09 7.72
C TYR A 139 28.12 -2.63 8.91
N LYS A 140 28.89 -3.69 8.65
CA LYS A 140 29.55 -4.50 9.69
C LYS A 140 30.99 -4.10 10.00
N PHE A 141 31.64 -3.37 9.10
CA PHE A 141 33.08 -3.08 9.20
C PHE A 141 33.32 -1.60 9.49
N SER A 142 34.50 -1.27 10.02
CA SER A 142 34.93 0.08 10.32
C SER A 142 36.41 0.24 10.02
N ASP A 143 36.83 1.47 9.78
CA ASP A 143 38.22 1.87 9.57
C ASP A 143 38.47 3.27 10.17
N GLU A 144 39.64 3.84 9.92
CA GLU A 144 40.06 5.15 10.42
C GLU A 144 39.12 6.30 10.02
N TYR A 145 38.26 6.13 9.01
CA TYR A 145 37.32 7.14 8.53
C TYR A 145 35.93 7.07 9.19
N ILE A 146 35.75 6.24 10.22
CA ILE A 146 34.44 6.00 10.84
C ILE A 146 33.70 7.28 11.25
N GLN A 147 34.40 8.32 11.71
CA GLN A 147 33.78 9.58 12.13
C GLN A 147 33.16 10.36 10.96
N GLU A 148 33.79 10.30 9.77
CA GLU A 148 33.36 11.05 8.60
C GLU A 148 32.44 10.23 7.67
N ARG A 149 32.78 8.95 7.48
CA ARG A 149 32.14 8.05 6.50
C ARG A 149 31.17 7.05 7.14
N GLY A 150 31.31 6.81 8.44
CA GLY A 150 30.56 5.77 9.16
C GLY A 150 31.13 4.37 8.94
N LYS A 151 30.38 3.35 9.35
CA LYS A 151 30.71 1.94 9.06
C LYS A 151 30.56 1.66 7.56
N TYR A 152 31.17 0.57 7.08
CA TYR A 152 31.05 0.13 5.70
C TYR A 152 30.64 -1.34 5.57
N LYS A 153 30.16 -1.69 4.37
CA LYS A 153 30.04 -3.09 3.91
C LYS A 153 30.87 -3.30 2.66
N LEU A 154 31.29 -4.54 2.44
CA LEU A 154 32.08 -4.92 1.27
C LEU A 154 31.15 -5.35 0.13
N ILE A 155 31.36 -4.80 -1.05
CA ILE A 155 30.69 -5.22 -2.28
C ILE A 155 31.77 -5.69 -3.25
N GLN A 156 31.67 -6.93 -3.72
CA GLN A 156 32.66 -7.52 -4.63
C GLN A 156 32.76 -6.69 -5.91
N LEU A 157 33.98 -6.36 -6.34
CA LEU A 157 34.20 -5.40 -7.42
C LEU A 157 33.91 -6.01 -8.79
N ASP A 158 34.15 -7.30 -8.98
CA ASP A 158 33.83 -8.04 -10.22
C ASP A 158 32.42 -8.65 -10.20
N PHE A 159 31.79 -8.72 -11.37
CA PHE A 159 30.48 -9.35 -11.56
C PHE A 159 30.39 -10.03 -12.93
N SER A 160 29.76 -11.20 -13.01
CA SER A 160 29.68 -12.02 -14.24
C SER A 160 28.44 -11.77 -15.11
N SER A 161 27.48 -10.99 -14.63
CA SER A 161 26.19 -10.80 -15.32
C SER A 161 26.04 -9.43 -15.99
N LEU A 162 27.12 -8.65 -16.02
CA LEU A 162 27.19 -7.38 -16.75
C LEU A 162 27.57 -7.64 -18.20
N THR A 163 27.09 -6.78 -19.11
CA THR A 163 27.57 -6.81 -20.50
C THR A 163 29.08 -6.62 -20.49
N TRP A 164 29.80 -7.57 -21.09
CA TRP A 164 31.25 -7.50 -21.13
C TRP A 164 31.70 -6.27 -21.91
N SER A 165 32.72 -5.59 -21.41
CA SER A 165 33.37 -4.49 -22.11
C SER A 165 34.86 -4.51 -21.78
N GLU A 166 35.68 -4.33 -22.82
CA GLU A 166 37.14 -4.33 -22.71
C GLU A 166 37.64 -3.28 -21.70
N GLY A 167 37.06 -2.07 -21.72
CA GLY A 167 37.41 -0.98 -20.80
C GLY A 167 37.15 -1.26 -19.31
N LEU A 168 36.39 -2.30 -18.99
CA LEU A 168 36.09 -2.72 -17.62
C LEU A 168 36.68 -4.09 -17.27
N ASP A 169 37.37 -4.78 -18.18
CA ASP A 169 37.97 -6.11 -17.92
C ASP A 169 39.50 -6.05 -18.01
N TYR A 170 40.14 -5.45 -17.01
CA TYR A 170 41.57 -5.15 -17.06
C TYR A 170 42.31 -5.69 -15.83
N PRO A 171 43.62 -6.03 -15.90
CA PRO A 171 44.36 -6.48 -14.73
C PRO A 171 44.53 -5.36 -13.70
N ILE A 172 44.29 -5.66 -12.42
CA ILE A 172 44.58 -4.78 -11.28
C ILE A 172 45.83 -5.31 -10.58
N GLU A 173 46.86 -4.48 -10.47
CA GLU A 173 48.08 -4.83 -9.74
C GLU A 173 48.08 -4.18 -8.36
N TYR A 174 48.34 -4.98 -7.32
CA TYR A 174 48.42 -4.49 -5.96
C TYR A 174 49.36 -5.39 -5.13
N ASN A 175 50.32 -4.78 -4.44
CA ASN A 175 51.32 -5.48 -3.61
C ASN A 175 52.01 -6.67 -4.30
N GLY A 176 52.40 -6.51 -5.57
CA GLY A 176 53.08 -7.55 -6.35
C GLY A 176 52.18 -8.71 -6.81
N LYS A 177 50.86 -8.61 -6.61
CA LYS A 177 49.87 -9.58 -7.11
C LYS A 177 48.95 -8.94 -8.16
N THR A 178 48.64 -9.69 -9.20
CA THR A 178 47.69 -9.30 -10.25
C THR A 178 46.33 -9.96 -10.03
N TYR A 179 45.27 -9.17 -10.13
CA TYR A 179 43.89 -9.58 -9.99
C TYR A 179 43.16 -9.42 -11.32
N TYR A 180 42.36 -10.41 -11.68
CA TYR A 180 41.56 -10.44 -12.90
C TYR A 180 40.09 -10.57 -12.54
N ALA A 181 39.19 -9.97 -13.31
CA ALA A 181 37.75 -10.15 -13.09
C ALA A 181 37.40 -11.63 -13.25
N GLY A 182 36.63 -12.18 -12.30
CA GLY A 182 36.36 -13.61 -12.21
C GLY A 182 37.47 -14.43 -11.53
N GLY A 183 38.64 -13.84 -11.29
CA GLY A 183 39.74 -14.46 -10.54
C GLY A 183 40.61 -15.42 -11.35
N SER A 184 40.58 -15.36 -12.69
CA SER A 184 41.37 -16.25 -13.56
C SER A 184 42.01 -15.47 -14.71
N GLN A 185 43.34 -15.55 -14.79
CA GLN A 185 44.12 -14.99 -15.89
C GLN A 185 43.78 -15.67 -17.23
N GLU A 186 43.68 -16.99 -17.23
CA GLU A 186 43.34 -17.79 -18.42
C GLU A 186 41.98 -17.35 -18.98
N LYS A 187 40.95 -17.22 -18.12
CA LYS A 187 39.63 -16.74 -18.56
C LYS A 187 39.68 -15.30 -19.04
N TRP A 188 40.46 -14.43 -18.38
CA TRP A 188 40.67 -13.06 -18.85
C TRP A 188 41.30 -13.02 -20.26
N GLN A 189 42.34 -13.81 -20.51
CA GLN A 189 42.98 -13.93 -21.82
C GLN A 189 41.99 -14.44 -22.87
N ALA A 190 41.21 -15.47 -22.55
CA ALA A 190 40.20 -16.01 -23.46
C ALA A 190 39.19 -14.92 -23.85
N ARG A 191 38.70 -14.11 -22.89
CA ARG A 191 37.78 -13.01 -23.20
C ARG A 191 38.40 -11.98 -24.15
N HIS A 192 39.68 -11.64 -23.96
CA HIS A 192 40.39 -10.70 -24.84
C HIS A 192 40.74 -11.27 -26.22
N GLN A 193 40.60 -12.59 -26.41
CA GLN A 193 40.70 -13.26 -27.71
C GLN A 193 39.33 -13.39 -28.41
N GLY A 194 38.27 -12.79 -27.84
CA GLY A 194 36.91 -12.90 -28.36
C GLY A 194 36.12 -14.09 -27.80
N ASN A 195 36.71 -14.90 -26.92
CA ASN A 195 36.02 -16.02 -26.26
C ASN A 195 35.32 -15.54 -24.99
N HIS A 196 34.30 -14.70 -25.15
CA HIS A 196 33.46 -14.20 -24.06
C HIS A 196 31.98 -14.31 -24.42
N ALA A 197 31.13 -14.41 -23.39
CA ALA A 197 29.70 -14.23 -23.57
C ALA A 197 29.34 -12.74 -23.67
N THR A 198 28.12 -12.42 -24.14
CA THR A 198 27.61 -11.03 -24.08
C THR A 198 27.61 -10.52 -22.64
N LYS A 199 27.23 -11.38 -21.68
CA LYS A 199 27.35 -11.12 -20.25
C LYS A 199 28.47 -11.99 -19.68
N ASP A 200 29.51 -11.35 -19.18
CA ASP A 200 30.70 -12.04 -18.66
C ASP A 200 31.33 -11.23 -17.52
N TRP A 201 32.42 -11.76 -16.96
CA TRP A 201 33.17 -11.13 -15.88
C TRP A 201 33.77 -9.80 -16.32
N THR A 202 33.45 -8.77 -15.55
CA THR A 202 34.01 -7.43 -15.69
C THR A 202 34.05 -6.74 -14.33
N TRP A 203 34.90 -5.73 -14.17
CA TRP A 203 34.89 -4.88 -13.00
C TRP A 203 33.72 -3.91 -13.05
N ARG A 204 33.16 -3.58 -11.88
CA ARG A 204 32.12 -2.55 -11.77
C ARG A 204 32.66 -1.13 -11.92
N TRP A 205 33.97 -0.93 -11.75
CA TRP A 205 34.64 0.38 -11.81
C TRP A 205 35.69 0.38 -12.93
N ALA A 206 35.82 1.50 -13.62
CA ALA A 206 36.92 1.74 -14.56
C ALA A 206 38.26 1.90 -13.81
N ARG A 207 39.38 1.69 -14.52
CA ARG A 207 40.73 1.66 -13.92
C ARG A 207 41.03 2.89 -13.05
N GLN A 208 40.80 4.08 -13.60
CA GLN A 208 41.00 5.34 -12.87
C GLN A 208 40.21 5.41 -11.55
N LYS A 209 39.00 4.82 -11.52
CA LYS A 209 38.16 4.80 -10.33
C LYS A 209 38.66 3.79 -9.29
N VAL A 210 39.20 2.66 -9.74
CA VAL A 210 39.89 1.69 -8.86
C VAL A 210 41.13 2.33 -8.27
N ASP A 211 41.97 3.00 -9.06
CA ASP A 211 43.18 3.67 -8.58
C ASP A 211 42.84 4.74 -7.53
N TRP A 212 41.82 5.57 -7.80
CA TRP A 212 41.27 6.50 -6.82
C TRP A 212 40.80 5.77 -5.55
N GLY A 213 40.11 4.64 -5.71
CA GLY A 213 39.57 3.87 -4.61
C GLY A 213 40.66 3.24 -3.73
N ILE A 214 41.75 2.76 -4.32
CA ILE A 214 42.94 2.28 -3.60
C ILE A 214 43.55 3.44 -2.82
N LYS A 215 43.79 4.58 -3.48
CA LYS A 215 44.40 5.77 -2.85
C LYS A 215 43.57 6.33 -1.69
N ASN A 216 42.25 6.27 -1.77
CA ASN A 216 41.34 6.87 -0.78
C ASN A 216 40.75 5.86 0.22
N GLY A 217 41.24 4.61 0.21
CA GLY A 217 40.82 3.57 1.15
C GLY A 217 39.43 2.97 0.88
N PHE A 218 38.87 3.16 -0.31
CA PHE A 218 37.59 2.58 -0.76
C PHE A 218 37.72 1.19 -1.39
N ILE A 219 38.94 0.71 -1.69
CA ILE A 219 39.18 -0.64 -2.21
C ILE A 219 39.86 -1.49 -1.14
N VAL A 220 39.43 -2.76 -1.04
CA VAL A 220 40.04 -3.77 -0.16
C VAL A 220 40.32 -5.02 -0.98
N PHE A 221 41.53 -5.54 -0.83
CA PHE A 221 41.93 -6.83 -1.37
C PHE A 221 41.84 -7.88 -0.25
N LYS A 222 41.02 -8.91 -0.44
CA LYS A 222 40.79 -9.95 0.57
C LYS A 222 40.47 -11.28 -0.10
N ASN A 223 41.05 -12.37 0.38
CA ASN A 223 40.79 -13.73 -0.11
C ASN A 223 40.85 -13.83 -1.64
N ASP A 224 41.90 -13.26 -2.23
CA ASP A 224 42.13 -13.25 -3.68
C ASP A 224 41.04 -12.57 -4.53
N ARG A 225 40.25 -11.70 -3.90
CA ARG A 225 39.21 -10.90 -4.53
C ARG A 225 39.37 -9.43 -4.19
N VAL A 226 38.80 -8.59 -5.04
CA VAL A 226 38.80 -7.14 -4.90
C VAL A 226 37.39 -6.71 -4.50
N TYR A 227 37.29 -5.85 -3.48
CA TYR A 227 36.03 -5.34 -2.97
C TYR A 227 36.05 -3.81 -2.93
N SER A 228 34.92 -3.19 -3.26
CA SER A 228 34.65 -1.79 -2.93
C SER A 228 34.00 -1.70 -1.55
N LYS A 229 34.41 -0.74 -0.73
CA LYS A 229 33.72 -0.35 0.50
C LYS A 229 32.55 0.57 0.16
N GLN A 230 31.35 0.20 0.59
CA GLN A 230 30.20 1.10 0.60
C GLN A 230 29.99 1.59 2.03
N TYR A 231 30.17 2.89 2.26
CA TYR A 231 30.04 3.53 3.57
C TYR A 231 28.61 4.01 3.86
N GLN A 232 28.28 4.22 5.13
CA GLN A 232 26.97 4.69 5.57
C GLN A 232 26.66 6.12 5.09
N PHE A 233 27.60 7.05 5.27
CA PHE A 233 27.32 8.49 5.13
C PHE A 233 27.86 9.12 3.84
N VAL A 234 28.69 8.41 3.08
CA VAL A 234 29.27 8.91 1.83
C VAL A 234 29.05 7.97 0.65
N ASP A 235 28.98 8.53 -0.54
CA ASP A 235 28.91 7.78 -1.79
C ASP A 235 30.30 7.22 -2.18
N ASN A 236 30.35 6.57 -3.33
CA ASN A 236 31.61 6.03 -3.85
C ASN A 236 32.53 7.11 -4.41
N ASN A 237 32.26 8.41 -4.23
CA ASN A 237 33.10 9.55 -4.56
C ASN A 237 33.48 10.37 -3.31
N ASN A 238 33.25 9.81 -2.11
CA ASN A 238 33.46 10.46 -0.82
C ASN A 238 32.61 11.73 -0.61
N GLN A 239 31.46 11.82 -1.27
CA GLN A 239 30.49 12.90 -1.09
C GLN A 239 29.43 12.47 -0.08
N LYS A 240 29.04 13.38 0.84
CA LYS A 240 27.97 13.12 1.81
C LYS A 240 26.66 12.82 1.09
N ILE A 241 25.97 11.77 1.52
CA ILE A 241 24.68 11.38 0.95
C ILE A 241 23.75 10.81 2.03
N GLU A 242 22.46 10.89 1.75
CA GLU A 242 21.45 10.08 2.41
C GLU A 242 21.15 8.85 1.55
N ARG A 243 21.23 7.65 2.13
CA ARG A 243 20.97 6.41 1.41
C ARG A 243 19.47 6.27 1.19
N VAL A 244 19.04 6.27 -0.06
CA VAL A 244 17.64 6.12 -0.46
C VAL A 244 17.41 4.84 -1.25
N SER A 245 16.20 4.30 -1.21
CA SER A 245 15.79 3.15 -2.02
C SER A 245 14.38 3.34 -2.57
N LYS A 246 14.07 2.63 -3.65
CA LYS A 246 12.69 2.34 -4.03
C LYS A 246 12.07 1.37 -3.03
N PHE A 247 10.75 1.45 -2.88
CA PHE A 247 9.97 0.52 -2.08
C PHE A 247 10.11 -0.91 -2.62
N SER A 248 10.29 -1.86 -1.71
CA SER A 248 10.35 -3.29 -2.02
C SER A 248 8.94 -3.86 -2.19
N ASN A 249 8.76 -4.76 -3.16
CA ASN A 249 7.54 -5.55 -3.23
C ASN A 249 7.51 -6.68 -2.17
N LEU A 250 8.64 -6.99 -1.53
CA LEU A 250 8.67 -7.83 -0.34
C LEU A 250 8.58 -6.96 0.92
N ILE A 251 7.46 -7.06 1.64
CA ILE A 251 7.16 -6.29 2.85
C ILE A 251 7.41 -7.19 4.06
N LEU A 252 8.53 -6.94 4.74
CA LEU A 252 8.95 -7.65 5.96
C LEU A 252 8.65 -6.85 7.24
N LEU A 253 8.16 -5.61 7.10
CA LEU A 253 7.72 -4.80 8.22
C LEU A 253 6.29 -5.14 8.61
N ALA A 254 5.97 -4.94 9.88
CA ALA A 254 4.64 -5.00 10.47
C ALA A 254 3.91 -6.34 10.32
N GLN A 255 3.79 -7.09 11.41
CA GLN A 255 3.11 -8.38 11.40
C GLN A 255 1.62 -8.29 11.71
N GLY A 256 0.85 -9.31 11.33
CA GLY A 256 -0.58 -9.38 11.67
C GLY A 256 -0.85 -9.33 13.19
N THR A 257 0.08 -9.85 14.00
CA THR A 257 0.02 -9.76 15.47
C THR A 257 0.13 -8.33 16.00
N GLU A 258 0.84 -7.44 15.28
CA GLU A 258 0.95 -6.02 15.64
C GLU A 258 -0.39 -5.31 15.51
N GLY A 259 -1.15 -5.58 14.44
CA GLY A 259 -2.50 -5.02 14.27
C GLY A 259 -3.45 -5.42 15.41
N ALA A 260 -3.38 -6.67 15.87
CA ALA A 260 -4.12 -7.13 17.03
C ALA A 260 -3.66 -6.46 18.33
N GLN A 261 -2.36 -6.23 18.49
CA GLN A 261 -1.81 -5.54 19.66
C GLN A 261 -2.16 -4.04 19.68
N GLU A 262 -2.12 -3.37 18.53
CA GLU A 262 -2.60 -1.99 18.37
C GLU A 262 -4.06 -1.87 18.80
N GLN A 263 -4.91 -2.80 18.36
CA GLN A 263 -6.32 -2.81 18.76
C GLN A 263 -6.47 -3.00 20.27
N LYS A 264 -5.75 -3.95 20.89
CA LYS A 264 -5.75 -4.15 22.35
C LYS A 264 -5.27 -2.91 23.13
N ASN A 265 -4.45 -2.07 22.52
CA ASN A 265 -4.02 -0.82 23.15
C ASN A 265 -5.11 0.26 23.08
N ILE A 266 -6.00 0.19 22.08
CA ILE A 266 -7.07 1.17 21.84
C ILE A 266 -8.38 0.76 22.54
N PHE A 267 -8.70 -0.53 22.51
CA PHE A 267 -9.93 -1.10 23.06
C PHE A 267 -9.64 -1.96 24.29
N PRO A 268 -10.54 -1.99 25.28
CA PRO A 268 -10.38 -2.80 26.49
C PRO A 268 -10.52 -4.30 26.20
N THR A 269 -11.25 -4.67 25.16
CA THR A 269 -11.51 -6.05 24.73
C THR A 269 -11.18 -6.21 23.25
N LYS A 270 -11.08 -7.47 22.80
CA LYS A 270 -10.99 -7.77 21.37
C LYS A 270 -12.33 -7.42 20.72
N VAL A 271 -12.32 -6.52 19.75
CA VAL A 271 -13.53 -6.03 19.06
C VAL A 271 -13.56 -6.38 17.57
N PHE A 272 -12.42 -6.73 16.98
CA PHE A 272 -12.32 -7.08 15.57
C PHE A 272 -11.22 -8.12 15.35
N ASP A 273 -11.47 -9.15 14.56
CA ASP A 273 -10.59 -10.33 14.50
C ASP A 273 -9.29 -10.13 13.74
N HIS A 274 -9.34 -9.41 12.62
CA HIS A 274 -8.22 -9.33 11.68
C HIS A 274 -7.90 -7.89 11.28
N PRO A 275 -7.60 -6.98 12.23
CA PRO A 275 -7.17 -5.63 11.89
C PRO A 275 -5.82 -5.66 11.17
N LYS A 276 -5.70 -4.96 10.05
CA LYS A 276 -4.40 -4.71 9.43
C LYS A 276 -3.56 -3.80 10.33
N PRO A 277 -2.23 -3.97 10.42
CA PRO A 277 -1.35 -3.07 11.18
C PRO A 277 -1.26 -1.69 10.53
N ILE A 278 -1.12 -0.61 11.32
CA ILE A 278 -0.99 0.73 10.73
C ILE A 278 0.27 0.87 9.88
N GLU A 279 1.38 0.26 10.29
CA GLU A 279 2.67 0.38 9.59
C GLU A 279 2.62 -0.21 8.17
N LEU A 280 1.86 -1.29 7.95
CA LEU A 280 1.60 -1.81 6.60
C LEU A 280 0.91 -0.75 5.73
N ILE A 281 -0.16 -0.14 6.24
CA ILE A 281 -0.93 0.85 5.48
C ILE A 281 -0.10 2.11 5.25
N LYS A 282 0.71 2.53 6.23
CA LYS A 282 1.64 3.66 6.09
C LYS A 282 2.66 3.42 4.98
N TYR A 283 3.23 2.21 4.94
CA TYR A 283 4.16 1.81 3.89
C TYR A 283 3.51 1.94 2.51
N LEU A 284 2.30 1.40 2.33
CA LEU A 284 1.58 1.45 1.06
C LEU A 284 1.21 2.88 0.65
N ILE A 285 0.69 3.69 1.57
CA ILE A 285 0.31 5.09 1.28
C ILE A 285 1.53 5.93 0.88
N ASN A 286 2.67 5.72 1.54
CA ASN A 286 3.90 6.48 1.26
C ASN A 286 4.57 6.12 -0.07
N ILE A 287 4.16 5.05 -0.76
CA ILE A 287 4.59 4.77 -2.14
C ILE A 287 4.18 5.92 -3.05
N HIS A 288 3.03 6.56 -2.81
CA HIS A 288 2.62 7.73 -3.58
C HIS A 288 3.21 9.01 -2.94
N PRO A 289 3.93 9.87 -3.69
CA PRO A 289 4.68 11.00 -3.12
C PRO A 289 3.79 12.16 -2.62
N ASN A 290 2.53 12.21 -3.06
CA ASN A 290 1.63 13.32 -2.73
C ASN A 290 1.18 13.31 -1.26
N LYS A 291 1.78 14.19 -0.44
CA LYS A 291 1.41 14.42 0.96
C LYS A 291 0.07 15.14 1.18
N ASN A 292 -0.62 15.54 0.13
CA ASN A 292 -1.97 16.13 0.16
C ASN A 292 -2.99 15.22 -0.56
N ALA A 293 -2.66 13.94 -0.72
CA ALA A 293 -3.52 12.98 -1.41
C ALA A 293 -4.88 12.83 -0.72
N LYS A 294 -5.90 12.51 -1.54
CA LYS A 294 -7.20 12.03 -1.07
C LYS A 294 -7.18 10.51 -1.08
N ILE A 295 -7.39 9.89 0.07
CA ILE A 295 -7.36 8.43 0.23
C ILE A 295 -8.78 7.93 0.45
N LEU A 296 -9.17 6.93 -0.31
CA LEU A 296 -10.44 6.23 -0.15
C LEU A 296 -10.14 4.78 0.24
N ASP A 297 -10.87 4.31 1.26
CA ASP A 297 -10.98 2.92 1.65
C ASP A 297 -12.45 2.57 1.84
N PHE A 298 -12.98 1.75 0.93
CA PHE A 298 -14.38 1.35 0.92
C PHE A 298 -14.63 -0.07 1.46
N PHE A 299 -13.64 -0.60 2.18
CA PHE A 299 -13.74 -1.79 3.03
C PHE A 299 -13.04 -1.49 4.38
N ALA A 300 -13.42 -0.37 5.01
CA ALA A 300 -12.61 0.21 6.08
C ALA A 300 -12.47 -0.67 7.33
N GLY A 301 -13.40 -1.59 7.58
CA GLY A 301 -13.35 -2.56 8.68
C GLY A 301 -13.03 -1.87 10.01
N SER A 302 -11.92 -2.24 10.65
CA SER A 302 -11.53 -1.66 11.94
C SER A 302 -11.09 -0.18 11.91
N GLY A 303 -10.97 0.46 10.74
CA GLY A 303 -10.55 1.86 10.63
C GLY A 303 -9.04 2.08 10.64
N THR A 304 -8.24 1.05 10.31
CA THR A 304 -6.77 1.13 10.26
C THR A 304 -6.29 2.23 9.31
N THR A 305 -6.90 2.36 8.12
CA THR A 305 -6.48 3.33 7.11
C THR A 305 -6.56 4.77 7.61
N GLY A 306 -7.66 5.15 8.29
CA GLY A 306 -7.79 6.49 8.87
C GLY A 306 -6.74 6.76 9.96
N HIS A 307 -6.47 5.77 10.82
CA HIS A 307 -5.45 5.88 11.86
C HIS A 307 -4.04 6.04 11.25
N ALA A 308 -3.69 5.23 10.25
CA ALA A 308 -2.40 5.31 9.56
C ALA A 308 -2.17 6.69 8.91
N ILE A 309 -3.21 7.29 8.33
CA ILE A 309 -3.11 8.60 7.66
C ILE A 309 -2.86 9.73 8.66
N TRP A 310 -3.54 9.73 9.81
CA TRP A 310 -3.27 10.71 10.86
C TRP A 310 -1.86 10.57 11.44
N ASP A 311 -1.37 9.34 11.58
CA ASP A 311 0.01 9.08 12.00
C ASP A 311 1.04 9.59 10.98
N LEU A 312 0.81 9.35 9.69
CA LEU A 312 1.66 9.88 8.62
C LEU A 312 1.70 11.40 8.60
N ASN A 313 0.54 12.06 8.60
CA ASN A 313 0.46 13.52 8.57
C ASN A 313 1.21 14.14 9.76
N ARG A 314 1.11 13.53 10.95
CA ARG A 314 1.88 13.95 12.12
C ARG A 314 3.39 13.78 11.93
N GLN A 315 3.82 12.67 11.33
CA GLN A 315 5.24 12.34 11.15
C GLN A 315 5.92 13.20 10.09
N ASP A 316 5.23 13.47 8.98
CA ASP A 316 5.84 14.07 7.80
C ASP A 316 5.30 15.45 7.42
N GLY A 317 4.43 16.02 8.26
CA GLY A 317 3.79 17.32 8.07
C GLY A 317 2.79 17.37 6.90
N GLY A 318 2.35 16.22 6.39
CA GLY A 318 1.39 16.14 5.30
C GLY A 318 -0.03 16.55 5.69
N ASN A 319 -0.86 16.81 4.68
CA ASN A 319 -2.29 17.13 4.82
C ASN A 319 -3.14 16.15 4.02
N ARG A 320 -2.82 14.86 4.09
CA ARG A 320 -3.61 13.81 3.45
C ARG A 320 -4.99 13.76 4.10
N ILE A 321 -6.03 13.62 3.28
CA ILE A 321 -7.41 13.47 3.75
C ILE A 321 -7.95 12.10 3.38
N PHE A 322 -8.86 11.57 4.19
CA PHE A 322 -9.42 10.25 3.95
C PHE A 322 -10.94 10.22 3.94
N THR A 323 -11.48 9.27 3.17
CA THR A 323 -12.87 8.83 3.22
C THR A 323 -12.87 7.34 3.50
N LEU A 324 -13.57 6.94 4.56
CA LEU A 324 -13.78 5.53 4.90
C LEU A 324 -15.24 5.17 4.61
N VAL A 325 -15.46 4.03 3.95
CA VAL A 325 -16.77 3.43 3.79
C VAL A 325 -16.70 2.01 4.36
N THR A 326 -17.64 1.69 5.22
CA THR A 326 -17.82 0.34 5.77
C THR A 326 -19.29 0.09 5.97
N ASN A 327 -19.70 -1.18 5.90
CA ASN A 327 -21.04 -1.54 6.35
C ASN A 327 -21.12 -1.44 7.88
N ASN A 328 -22.34 -1.30 8.41
CA ASN A 328 -22.59 -1.29 9.85
C ASN A 328 -23.19 -2.62 10.37
N GLN A 329 -22.94 -3.75 9.70
CA GLN A 329 -23.27 -5.05 10.28
C GLN A 329 -22.48 -5.25 11.56
N ASN A 330 -23.10 -5.89 12.57
CA ASN A 330 -22.50 -6.11 13.88
C ASN A 330 -21.94 -4.83 14.52
N ASN A 331 -22.51 -3.67 14.18
CA ASN A 331 -22.05 -2.35 14.62
C ASN A 331 -20.58 -2.04 14.28
N ILE A 332 -20.04 -2.60 13.19
CA ILE A 332 -18.65 -2.37 12.79
C ILE A 332 -18.37 -0.87 12.59
N ALA A 333 -19.23 -0.17 11.84
CA ALA A 333 -19.02 1.25 11.56
C ALA A 333 -19.04 2.10 12.83
N THR A 334 -20.04 1.90 13.69
CA THR A 334 -20.27 2.75 14.88
C THR A 334 -19.41 2.36 16.07
N SER A 335 -19.38 1.07 16.42
CA SER A 335 -18.73 0.58 17.65
C SER A 335 -17.26 0.22 17.47
N ILE A 336 -16.78 0.09 16.23
CA ILE A 336 -15.38 -0.27 15.94
C ILE A 336 -14.67 0.82 15.15
N THR A 337 -15.09 1.10 13.91
CA THR A 337 -14.40 2.04 13.02
C THR A 337 -14.41 3.45 13.59
N TYR A 338 -15.61 3.97 13.88
CA TYR A 338 -15.80 5.30 14.46
C TYR A 338 -15.16 5.38 15.84
N GLU A 339 -15.44 4.41 16.73
CA GLU A 339 -14.90 4.39 18.09
C GLU A 339 -13.36 4.37 18.10
N ARG A 340 -12.70 3.60 17.21
CA ARG A 340 -11.23 3.58 17.07
C ARG A 340 -10.71 4.99 16.76
N LEU A 341 -11.27 5.63 15.74
CA LEU A 341 -10.83 6.95 15.29
C LEU A 341 -11.15 8.03 16.32
N PHE A 342 -12.32 7.97 16.95
CA PHE A 342 -12.70 8.86 18.03
C PHE A 342 -11.70 8.77 19.18
N ARG A 343 -11.37 7.54 19.64
CA ARG A 343 -10.41 7.29 20.71
C ARG A 343 -9.06 7.92 20.43
N VAL A 344 -8.43 7.56 19.31
CA VAL A 344 -7.07 8.04 19.00
C VAL A 344 -7.04 9.55 18.71
N SER A 345 -8.14 10.12 18.23
CA SER A 345 -8.23 11.56 17.99
C SER A 345 -8.41 12.37 19.27
N ASN A 346 -9.24 11.90 20.21
CA ASN A 346 -9.62 12.65 21.41
C ASN A 346 -8.83 12.25 22.66
N GLY A 347 -8.15 11.10 22.66
CA GLY A 347 -7.46 10.57 23.84
C GLY A 347 -8.39 9.95 24.88
N LYS A 348 -9.68 9.76 24.55
CA LYS A 348 -10.67 9.07 25.38
C LYS A 348 -11.70 8.37 24.50
N GLY A 349 -12.35 7.32 25.00
CA GLY A 349 -13.50 6.71 24.33
C GLY A 349 -14.74 7.61 24.34
N THR A 350 -15.74 7.24 23.55
CA THR A 350 -17.00 8.01 23.43
C THR A 350 -17.77 8.10 24.76
N GLU A 351 -17.59 7.14 25.66
CA GLU A 351 -18.14 7.17 27.02
C GLU A 351 -17.10 7.68 28.05
N ASN A 352 -16.11 8.45 27.60
CA ASN A 352 -15.00 8.99 28.39
C ASN A 352 -14.08 7.93 29.02
N GLN A 353 -14.00 6.73 28.45
CA GLN A 353 -13.12 5.68 28.98
C GLN A 353 -11.64 5.96 28.64
N GLU A 354 -10.75 5.72 29.60
CA GLU A 354 -9.31 5.69 29.37
C GLU A 354 -8.87 4.40 28.66
N PHE A 355 -7.72 4.41 27.99
CA PHE A 355 -7.18 3.26 27.27
C PHE A 355 -5.66 3.32 27.14
N ASN A 356 -5.02 2.17 26.90
CA ASN A 356 -3.56 2.04 27.04
C ASN A 356 -2.74 2.83 26.00
N TRP A 357 -3.29 3.09 24.82
CA TRP A 357 -2.58 3.79 23.74
C TRP A 357 -2.16 5.21 24.15
N THR A 358 -2.93 5.91 24.99
CA THR A 358 -2.60 7.28 25.45
C THR A 358 -1.38 7.34 26.37
N LYS A 359 -0.98 6.21 26.97
CA LYS A 359 0.23 6.13 27.81
C LYS A 359 1.52 6.40 27.03
N LYS A 360 1.51 6.14 25.72
CA LYS A 360 2.67 6.29 24.82
C LYS A 360 2.45 7.28 23.68
N ASN A 361 1.21 7.72 23.46
CA ASN A 361 0.84 8.52 22.30
C ASN A 361 0.00 9.72 22.72
N LYS A 362 0.17 10.82 21.98
CA LYS A 362 -0.69 12.01 22.13
C LYS A 362 -1.89 11.90 21.19
N PRO A 363 -3.07 12.42 21.58
CA PRO A 363 -4.24 12.47 20.70
C PRO A 363 -3.97 13.19 19.39
N TYR A 364 -4.61 12.78 18.30
CA TYR A 364 -4.42 13.41 16.98
C TYR A 364 -5.11 14.78 16.84
N LEU A 365 -6.14 15.06 17.64
CA LEU A 365 -6.91 16.31 17.62
C LEU A 365 -7.48 16.60 16.22
N GLN A 366 -8.02 15.57 15.59
CA GLN A 366 -8.59 15.59 14.25
C GLN A 366 -10.11 15.47 14.27
N ASN A 367 -10.77 16.18 13.38
CA ASN A 367 -12.21 16.10 13.23
C ASN A 367 -12.60 14.95 12.31
N LEU A 368 -13.64 14.21 12.69
CA LEU A 368 -14.24 13.17 11.87
C LEU A 368 -15.71 13.49 11.64
N LYS A 369 -16.09 13.68 10.37
CA LYS A 369 -17.50 13.75 9.96
C LYS A 369 -17.99 12.34 9.67
N VAL A 370 -19.13 11.97 10.23
CA VAL A 370 -19.74 10.64 10.07
C VAL A 370 -21.10 10.81 9.41
N PHE A 371 -21.38 9.96 8.43
CA PHE A 371 -22.61 9.98 7.66
C PHE A 371 -23.14 8.56 7.51
N ASP A 372 -24.46 8.41 7.62
CA ASP A 372 -25.16 7.16 7.35
C ASP A 372 -25.93 7.23 6.03
N ILE A 373 -25.97 6.10 5.32
CA ILE A 373 -26.80 5.96 4.12
C ILE A 373 -28.21 5.61 4.57
N SER A 374 -29.16 6.49 4.30
CA SER A 374 -30.58 6.27 4.56
C SER A 374 -31.29 5.75 3.32
N TYR A 375 -32.15 4.75 3.51
CA TYR A 375 -33.02 4.22 2.46
C TYR A 375 -34.44 4.70 2.72
N TYR A 376 -35.10 5.19 1.66
CA TYR A 376 -36.47 5.66 1.72
C TYR A 376 -37.35 4.72 0.88
N ASN A 377 -38.56 4.45 1.38
CA ASN A 377 -39.58 3.75 0.61
C ASN A 377 -39.99 4.63 -0.58
N THR A 378 -40.15 4.05 -1.76
CA THR A 378 -40.59 4.77 -2.96
C THR A 378 -41.96 5.41 -2.80
N GLN A 379 -42.80 4.94 -1.88
CA GLN A 379 -44.06 5.59 -1.51
C GLN A 379 -43.90 7.02 -0.97
N ILE A 380 -42.67 7.43 -0.60
CA ILE A 380 -42.39 8.82 -0.23
C ILE A 380 -42.71 9.80 -1.37
N PHE A 381 -42.68 9.31 -2.62
CA PHE A 381 -43.06 10.08 -3.81
C PHE A 381 -44.58 10.24 -3.97
N ASP A 382 -45.40 9.52 -3.22
CA ASP A 382 -46.86 9.56 -3.31
C ASP A 382 -47.48 10.69 -2.47
N SER A 383 -46.68 11.38 -1.65
CA SER A 383 -47.14 12.49 -0.82
C SER A 383 -46.24 13.72 -0.95
N GLU A 384 -46.86 14.90 -1.05
CA GLU A 384 -46.15 16.18 -1.15
C GLU A 384 -45.27 16.46 0.09
N ASN A 385 -45.73 16.03 1.27
CA ASN A 385 -44.96 16.15 2.51
C ASN A 385 -43.69 15.27 2.49
N GLY A 386 -43.78 14.02 2.05
CA GLY A 386 -42.63 13.12 1.95
C GLY A 386 -41.57 13.62 0.96
N LEU A 387 -42.03 14.14 -0.19
CA LEU A 387 -41.18 14.79 -1.20
C LEU A 387 -40.43 16.00 -0.64
N ASN A 388 -41.12 16.87 0.10
CA ASN A 388 -40.52 18.05 0.72
C ASN A 388 -39.42 17.69 1.74
N ASP A 389 -39.61 16.61 2.51
CA ASP A 389 -38.61 16.15 3.47
C ASP A 389 -37.38 15.53 2.79
N LEU A 390 -37.56 14.83 1.66
CA LEU A 390 -36.45 14.33 0.85
C LEU A 390 -35.63 15.49 0.25
N VAL A 391 -36.28 16.52 -0.28
CA VAL A 391 -35.59 17.70 -0.83
C VAL A 391 -34.81 18.44 0.25
N LYS A 392 -35.39 18.67 1.43
CA LYS A 392 -34.66 19.27 2.56
C LYS A 392 -33.42 18.45 2.92
N SER A 393 -33.56 17.12 2.94
CA SER A 393 -32.44 16.21 3.23
C SER A 393 -31.35 16.30 2.16
N LEU A 394 -31.72 16.41 0.88
CA LEU A 394 -30.80 16.58 -0.24
C LEU A 394 -30.08 17.93 -0.21
N LEU A 395 -30.81 19.03 0.04
CA LEU A 395 -30.21 20.37 0.18
C LEU A 395 -29.24 20.44 1.36
N LYS A 396 -29.58 19.79 2.48
CA LYS A 396 -28.68 19.63 3.62
C LYS A 396 -27.43 18.85 3.22
N LEU A 397 -27.56 17.76 2.46
CA LEU A 397 -26.43 16.98 1.96
C LEU A 397 -25.52 17.84 1.08
N PHE A 398 -26.06 18.61 0.14
CA PHE A 398 -25.24 19.53 -0.67
C PHE A 398 -24.44 20.50 0.20
N LYS A 399 -25.05 21.05 1.24
CA LYS A 399 -24.36 21.92 2.20
C LYS A 399 -23.28 21.17 2.99
N ASP A 400 -23.59 19.98 3.51
CA ASP A 400 -22.67 19.19 4.34
C ASP A 400 -21.41 18.73 3.59
N PHE A 401 -21.57 18.47 2.28
CA PHE A 401 -20.50 18.08 1.35
C PHE A 401 -19.91 19.25 0.54
N ASP A 402 -20.33 20.49 0.79
CA ASP A 402 -19.92 21.70 0.06
C ASP A 402 -20.10 21.57 -1.48
N ILE A 403 -21.18 20.93 -1.89
CA ILE A 403 -21.57 20.77 -3.30
C ILE A 403 -22.33 22.04 -3.71
N LYS A 404 -21.72 22.80 -4.61
CA LYS A 404 -22.36 23.98 -5.21
C LYS A 404 -23.33 23.54 -6.29
N VAL A 405 -24.61 23.74 -6.03
CA VAL A 405 -25.68 23.52 -7.01
C VAL A 405 -26.28 24.88 -7.36
N ASP A 406 -26.40 25.16 -8.66
CA ASP A 406 -27.09 26.35 -9.12
C ASP A 406 -28.60 26.10 -9.10
N PHE A 407 -29.29 26.78 -8.18
CA PHE A 407 -30.74 26.71 -8.03
C PHE A 407 -31.47 27.85 -8.76
N SER A 408 -30.77 28.71 -9.49
CA SER A 408 -31.38 29.88 -10.16
C SER A 408 -32.47 29.50 -11.17
N HIS A 409 -32.42 28.28 -11.69
CA HIS A 409 -33.42 27.72 -12.61
C HIS A 409 -34.48 26.83 -11.94
N ILE A 410 -34.45 26.67 -10.62
CA ILE A 410 -35.34 25.78 -9.88
C ILE A 410 -36.35 26.63 -9.11
N ASP A 411 -37.62 26.60 -9.54
CA ASP A 411 -38.71 27.21 -8.77
C ASP A 411 -38.98 26.38 -7.51
N THR A 412 -38.34 26.74 -6.40
CA THR A 412 -38.46 26.05 -5.11
C THR A 412 -39.89 26.01 -4.55
N LYS A 413 -40.85 26.72 -5.14
CA LYS A 413 -42.27 26.69 -4.76
C LYS A 413 -43.16 25.81 -5.64
N ASN A 414 -42.75 25.46 -6.87
CA ASN A 414 -43.60 24.77 -7.85
C ASN A 414 -42.87 23.74 -8.75
N THR A 415 -41.59 23.45 -8.50
CA THR A 415 -40.82 22.50 -9.33
C THR A 415 -41.37 21.08 -9.18
N ARG A 416 -41.66 20.42 -10.30
CA ARG A 416 -41.90 18.96 -10.33
C ARG A 416 -40.61 18.27 -9.85
N TYR A 417 -40.63 17.87 -8.59
CA TYR A 417 -39.57 17.28 -7.77
C TYR A 417 -38.69 16.18 -8.42
N ILE A 418 -39.12 15.62 -9.55
CA ILE A 418 -38.37 14.72 -10.44
C ILE A 418 -37.15 15.40 -11.07
N GLU A 419 -37.16 16.72 -11.31
CA GLU A 419 -36.02 17.44 -11.92
C GLU A 419 -34.79 17.50 -10.99
N LEU A 420 -35.00 17.65 -9.67
CA LEU A 420 -33.93 17.56 -8.66
C LEU A 420 -33.34 16.15 -8.55
N LEU A 421 -34.17 15.10 -8.71
CA LEU A 421 -33.73 13.71 -8.76
C LEU A 421 -33.03 13.35 -10.07
N ASN A 422 -33.41 13.98 -11.20
CA ASN A 422 -32.69 13.87 -12.46
C ASN A 422 -31.26 14.44 -12.38
N HIS A 423 -31.00 15.42 -11.51
CA HIS A 423 -29.64 15.87 -11.19
C HIS A 423 -28.87 14.88 -10.31
N LEU A 424 -29.53 14.06 -9.49
CA LEU A 424 -28.90 12.93 -8.80
C LEU A 424 -28.58 11.76 -9.76
N LEU A 425 -29.39 11.56 -10.79
CA LEU A 425 -29.09 10.67 -11.93
C LEU A 425 -28.12 11.29 -12.96
N ALA A 426 -27.68 12.54 -12.77
CA ALA A 426 -26.78 13.25 -13.69
C ALA A 426 -25.29 12.86 -13.57
N LEU A 427 -24.99 11.71 -12.96
CA LEU A 427 -23.86 10.89 -13.43
C LEU A 427 -24.22 10.22 -14.78
N LYS A 428 -24.70 11.00 -15.75
CA LYS A 428 -24.92 10.49 -17.10
C LYS A 428 -23.57 9.96 -17.63
N PRO A 429 -23.54 8.80 -18.31
CA PRO A 429 -22.36 8.40 -19.06
C PRO A 429 -21.98 9.54 -20.02
N GLN A 430 -20.70 9.89 -20.08
CA GLN A 430 -20.22 10.69 -21.21
C GLN A 430 -20.43 9.87 -22.46
N VAL A 431 -21.32 10.32 -23.34
CA VAL A 431 -21.47 9.77 -24.67
C VAL A 431 -20.19 10.11 -25.42
N LYS A 432 -19.52 9.09 -25.94
CA LYS A 432 -18.34 9.25 -26.80
C LYS A 432 -18.81 10.00 -28.05
N ASN A 433 -18.23 11.16 -28.33
CA ASN A 433 -18.41 11.78 -29.64
C ASN A 433 -17.85 10.83 -30.71
N GLU A 434 -18.61 10.63 -31.78
CA GLU A 434 -18.18 9.94 -33.01
C GLU A 434 -16.95 10.60 -33.64
#